data_AF-A0A1B3P5T1-F1
#
_entry.id   AF-A0A1B3P5T1-F1
#
_cell.length_a   1.000
_cell.length_b   1.000
_cell.length_c   1.000
_cell.angle_alpha   90.00
_cell.angle_beta   90.00
_cell.angle_gamma   90.00
#
_symmetry.space_group_name_H-M   'P 1'
#
loop_
_entity.id
_entity.type
_entity.pdbx_description
1 polymer ?
#
loop_
_entity_poly.entity_id
_entity_poly.type
_entity_poly.pdbx_seq_one_letter_code
_entity_poly.pdbx_strand_id
1 'polypeptide(L)' 'SLDSMILGLHTVGIGSLLGAINFMVTVQNMRSTAVTLDQISMFVWTSYLTSF' A
#
# COMPACT_ATOMS: atom_id res chain seq x y z
N SER A 1 27.58 3.50 -12.73
CA SER A 1 26.35 2.73 -13.05
C SER A 1 25.81 1.96 -11.85
N LEU A 2 26.66 1.38 -10.99
CA LEU A 2 26.22 0.68 -9.77
C LEU A 2 25.65 1.62 -8.69
N ASP A 3 26.30 2.77 -8.46
CA ASP A 3 25.85 3.77 -7.50
C ASP A 3 24.44 4.31 -7.81
N SER A 4 24.18 4.62 -9.09
CA SER A 4 22.84 4.99 -9.59
C SER A 4 21.81 3.88 -9.43
N MET A 5 22.21 2.61 -9.53
CA MET A 5 21.31 1.47 -9.31
C MET A 5 20.92 1.35 -7.83
N ILE A 6 21.89 1.54 -6.93
CA ILE A 6 21.67 1.51 -5.47
C ILE A 6 20.76 2.67 -5.05
N LEU A 7 21.08 3.90 -5.47
CA LEU A 7 20.24 5.07 -5.18
C LEU A 7 18.82 4.90 -5.74
N GLY A 8 18.70 4.34 -6.96
CA GLY A 8 17.41 4.03 -7.57
C GLY A 8 16.59 3.01 -6.76
N LEU A 9 17.22 1.94 -6.26
CA LEU A 9 16.56 0.96 -5.41
C LEU A 9 16.06 1.59 -4.11
N HIS A 10 16.86 2.48 -3.50
CA HIS A 10 16.44 3.23 -2.31
C HIS A 10 15.23 4.13 -2.60
N THR A 11 15.25 4.89 -3.70
CA THR A 11 14.13 5.76 -4.08
C THR A 11 12.85 4.96 -4.33
N VAL A 12 12.93 3.84 -5.06
CA VAL A 12 11.78 2.95 -5.29
C VAL A 12 11.29 2.30 -3.99
N GLY A 13 12.20 1.92 -3.10
CA GLY A 13 11.87 1.34 -1.79
C GLY A 13 11.09 2.33 -0.91
N ILE A 14 11.56 3.58 -0.82
CA ILE A 14 10.86 4.63 -0.06
C ILE A 14 9.50 4.95 -0.68
N GLY A 15 9.43 5.04 -2.02
CA GLY A 15 8.16 5.24 -2.73
C GLY A 15 7.14 4.12 -2.48
N SER A 16 7.61 2.87 -2.44
CA SER A 16 6.76 1.70 -2.17
C SER A 16 6.22 1.70 -0.73
N LEU A 17 7.05 2.07 0.26
CA LEU A 17 6.64 2.20 1.66
C LEU A 17 5.58 3.29 1.84
N LEU A 18 5.79 4.46 1.24
CA LEU A 18 4.82 5.55 1.30
C LEU A 18 3.49 5.17 0.62
N GLY A 19 3.56 4.44 -0.51
CA GLY A 19 2.38 3.91 -1.20
C GLY A 19 1.61 2.88 -0.36
N ALA A 20 2.31 1.96 0.31
CA ALA A 20 1.70 0.97 1.20
C ALA A 20 0.96 1.63 2.37
N ILE A 21 1.57 2.63 3.02
CA ILE A 21 0.94 3.38 4.12
C ILE A 21 -0.30 4.13 3.62
N ASN A 22 -0.21 4.80 2.47
CA ASN A 22 -1.37 5.49 1.87
C ASN A 22 -2.53 4.53 1.62
N PHE A 23 -2.24 3.39 1.01
CA PHE A 23 -3.25 2.39 0.69
C PHE A 23 -3.91 1.81 1.95
N MET A 24 -3.13 1.52 2.99
CA MET A 24 -3.65 1.07 4.29
C MET A 24 -4.63 2.10 4.89
N VAL A 25 -4.22 3.37 4.92
CA VAL A 25 -5.04 4.46 5.47
C VAL A 25 -6.30 4.68 4.63
N THR A 26 -6.24 4.56 3.31
CA THR A 26 -7.40 4.66 2.41
C THR A 26 -8.41 3.53 2.64
N VAL A 27 -7.96 2.28 2.76
CA VAL A 27 -8.86 1.14 3.03
C VAL A 27 -9.54 1.25 4.39
N GLN A 28 -8.85 1.82 5.39
CA GLN A 28 -9.43 2.04 6.72
C GLN A 28 -10.34 3.27 6.79
N ASN A 29 -9.92 4.42 6.25
CA ASN A 29 -10.58 5.72 6.47
C ASN A 29 -11.53 6.16 5.36
N MET A 30 -11.31 5.73 4.12
CA MET A 30 -12.15 6.13 2.98
C MET A 30 -13.21 5.07 2.62
N ARG A 31 -13.33 4.01 3.42
CA ARG A 31 -14.40 3.02 3.27
C ARG A 31 -15.75 3.67 3.57
N SER A 32 -16.76 3.38 2.75
CA SER A 32 -18.14 3.78 3.05
C SER A 32 -18.57 3.17 4.38
N THR A 33 -19.17 3.96 5.27
CA THR A 33 -19.57 3.56 6.63
C THR A 33 -20.45 2.31 6.66
N ALA A 34 -21.14 1.99 5.56
CA ALA A 34 -22.02 0.84 5.43
C ALA A 34 -21.30 -0.49 5.07
N VAL A 35 -20.02 -0.46 4.70
CA VAL A 35 -19.26 -1.65 4.28
C VAL A 35 -18.33 -2.07 5.43
N THR A 36 -18.38 -3.33 5.85
CA THR A 36 -17.42 -3.89 6.82
C THR A 36 -16.15 -4.37 6.12
N LEU A 37 -15.05 -4.54 6.86
CA LEU A 37 -13.79 -5.06 6.30
C LEU A 37 -13.93 -6.48 5.73
N ASP A 38 -14.92 -7.26 6.15
CA ASP A 38 -15.14 -8.60 5.57
C ASP A 38 -15.77 -8.54 4.17
N GLN A 39 -16.51 -7.47 3.87
CA GLN A 39 -17.31 -7.33 2.64
C GLN A 39 -16.58 -6.62 1.49
N ILE A 40 -15.35 -6.15 1.71
CA ILE A 40 -14.52 -5.58 0.65
C ILE A 40 -13.99 -6.67 -0.29
N SER A 41 -13.78 -6.30 -1.56
CA SER A 41 -13.27 -7.20 -2.59
C SER A 41 -11.99 -7.92 -2.17
N MET A 42 -11.85 -9.18 -2.56
CA MET A 42 -10.64 -10.00 -2.32
C MET A 42 -9.36 -9.30 -2.77
N PHE A 43 -9.42 -8.50 -3.85
CA PHE A 43 -8.28 -7.69 -4.27
C PHE A 43 -7.85 -6.70 -3.19
N VAL A 44 -8.81 -5.93 -2.64
CA VAL A 44 -8.55 -4.93 -1.59
C VAL A 44 -8.00 -5.60 -0.32
N TRP A 45 -8.55 -6.77 0.04
CA TRP A 45 -8.04 -7.60 1.13
C TRP A 45 -6.57 -7.98 0.95
N THR A 46 -6.23 -8.54 -0.22
CA THR A 46 -4.84 -8.96 -0.50
C THR A 46 -3.87 -7.78 -0.54
N SER A 47 -4.29 -6.63 -1.08
CA SER A 47 -3.47 -5.42 -1.06
C SER A 47 -3.30 -4.82 0.34
N TYR A 48 -4.32 -4.90 1.19
CA TYR A 48 -4.24 -4.48 2.59
C TYR A 48 -3.26 -5.38 3.36
N LEU A 49 -3.32 -6.70 3.15
CA LEU A 49 -2.38 -7.65 3.75
C LEU A 49 -0.94 -7.43 3.27
N THR A 50 -0.74 -7.10 2.00
CA THR A 50 0.60 -6.85 1.42
C THR A 50 1.19 -5.52 1.89
N SER A 51 0.33 -4.55 2.22
CA SER A 51 0.74 -3.21 2.67
C SER A 51 0.94 -3.12 4.19
N PHE A 52 0.52 -4.14 4.93
CA PHE A 52 0.75 -4.27 6.38
C PHE A 52 2.11 -4.89 6.66
#